data_AF-A0AAW6WMY3-F1
#
_entry.id   AF-A0AAW6WMY3-F1
#
_cell.length_a   1.000
_cell.length_b   1.000
_cell.length_c   1.000
_cell.angle_alpha   90.00
_cell.angle_beta   90.00
_cell.angle_gamma   90.00
#
_symmetry.space_group_name_H-M   'P 1'
#
loop_
_entity.id
_entity.type
_entity.pdbx_description
1 polymer ?
#
loop_
_entity_poly.entity_id
_entity_poly.type
_entity_poly.pdbx_seq_one_letter_code
_entity_poly.pdbx_strand_id
1 'polypeptide(L)'
;MMSRINIRAFGATVAMATVLSIAMIEPAFAQSAGGIETVLQNIVTLLTGNVAKLLATIAVIIVGIAWMFGYLDLRKAAYVVLGIGILFGASQIVSTISGG
;
A
#
# COMPACT_ATOMS: atom_id res chain seq x y z
N MET A 1 -19.44 -42.36 -43.33
CA MET A 1 -20.58 -42.63 -42.41
C MET A 1 -20.10 -42.44 -40.98
N MET A 2 -20.85 -41.62 -40.24
CA MET A 2 -20.54 -40.94 -38.98
C MET A 2 -19.80 -41.75 -37.89
N SER A 3 -18.69 -41.19 -37.42
CA SER A 3 -18.07 -41.52 -36.13
C SER A 3 -19.10 -41.31 -35.02
N ARG A 4 -19.42 -42.37 -34.28
CA ARG A 4 -20.33 -42.30 -33.13
C ARG A 4 -19.58 -41.64 -31.99
N ILE A 5 -19.76 -40.33 -31.85
CA ILE A 5 -19.20 -39.57 -30.73
C ILE A 5 -19.78 -40.16 -29.44
N ASN A 6 -18.90 -40.75 -28.63
CA ASN A 6 -19.27 -41.37 -27.36
C ASN A 6 -19.60 -40.27 -26.33
N ILE A 7 -20.86 -39.83 -26.32
CA ILE A 7 -21.41 -38.78 -25.43
C ILE A 7 -21.05 -39.04 -23.96
N ARG A 8 -20.94 -40.31 -23.56
CA ARG A 8 -20.56 -40.73 -22.19
C ARG A 8 -19.12 -40.38 -21.83
N ALA A 9 -18.19 -40.47 -22.78
CA ALA A 9 -16.78 -40.13 -22.57
C ALA A 9 -16.57 -38.62 -22.51
N PHE A 10 -17.35 -37.85 -23.29
CA PHE A 10 -17.32 -36.39 -23.27
C PHE A 10 -17.93 -35.82 -21.98
N GLY A 11 -19.00 -36.43 -21.46
CA GLY A 11 -19.57 -36.05 -20.17
C GLY A 11 -18.61 -36.31 -19.00
N ALA A 12 -17.88 -37.42 -19.04
CA ALA A 12 -16.89 -37.76 -18.02
C ALA A 12 -15.67 -36.81 -18.02
N THR A 13 -15.17 -36.41 -19.20
CA THR A 13 -14.05 -35.46 -19.29
C THR A 13 -14.44 -34.05 -18.87
N VAL A 14 -15.66 -33.59 -19.20
CA VAL A 14 -16.17 -32.28 -18.75
C VAL A 14 -16.41 -32.26 -17.22
N ALA A 15 -16.93 -33.34 -16.65
CA ALA A 15 -17.09 -33.47 -15.20
C ALA A 15 -15.74 -33.49 -14.47
N MET A 16 -14.74 -34.20 -15.00
CA MET A 16 -13.40 -34.23 -14.41
C MET A 16 -12.70 -32.86 -14.52
N ALA A 17 -12.85 -32.16 -15.64
CA ALA A 17 -12.28 -30.84 -15.86
C ALA A 17 -12.91 -29.77 -14.95
N THR A 18 -14.21 -29.88 -14.67
CA THR A 18 -14.91 -28.98 -13.73
C THR A 18 -14.54 -29.26 -12.27
N VAL A 19 -14.38 -30.53 -11.88
CA VAL A 19 -13.89 -30.88 -10.54
C VAL A 19 -12.44 -30.43 -10.34
N LEU A 20 -11.58 -30.59 -11.35
CA LEU A 20 -10.19 -30.12 -11.32
C LEU A 20 -10.10 -28.59 -11.31
N SER A 21 -10.97 -27.87 -12.03
CA SER A 21 -11.00 -26.41 -11.96
C SER A 21 -11.50 -25.92 -10.60
N ILE A 22 -12.45 -26.61 -9.97
CA ILE A 22 -12.92 -26.29 -8.60
C ILE A 22 -11.86 -26.63 -7.54
N ALA A 23 -11.12 -27.72 -7.71
CA ALA A 23 -10.02 -28.09 -6.81
C ALA A 23 -8.79 -27.16 -6.91
N MET A 24 -8.67 -26.38 -8.00
CA MET A 24 -7.67 -25.33 -8.17
C MET A 24 -8.16 -23.95 -7.68
N ILE A 25 -9.42 -23.86 -7.20
CA ILE A 25 -9.96 -22.68 -6.52
C ILE A 25 -9.67 -22.81 -5.03
N GLU A 26 -8.40 -22.58 -4.65
CA GLU A 26 -7.96 -22.15 -3.31
C GLU A 26 -6.43 -21.92 -3.36
N PRO A 27 -5.85 -20.75 -2.96
CA PRO A 27 -6.38 -19.69 -2.10
C PRO A 27 -6.24 -18.28 -2.72
N ALA A 28 -6.78 -18.02 -3.92
CA ALA A 28 -6.74 -16.66 -4.48
C ALA A 28 -7.58 -15.63 -3.68
N PHE A 29 -8.51 -16.11 -2.83
CA PHE A 29 -9.41 -15.27 -2.03
C PHE A 29 -8.91 -14.94 -0.61
N ALA A 30 -7.82 -15.54 -0.14
CA ALA A 30 -7.15 -15.12 1.10
C ALA A 30 -6.08 -14.04 0.86
N GLN A 31 -5.58 -13.93 -0.38
CA GLN A 31 -4.54 -12.96 -0.77
C GLN A 31 -5.11 -11.58 -1.15
N SER A 32 -6.41 -11.49 -1.44
CA SER A 32 -7.06 -10.28 -1.99
C SER A 32 -7.80 -9.42 -0.95
N ALA A 33 -7.96 -9.89 0.29
CA ALA A 33 -8.72 -9.19 1.35
C ALA A 33 -7.84 -8.40 2.34
N GLY A 34 -6.63 -7.99 1.94
CA GLY A 34 -5.82 -7.01 2.68
C GLY A 34 -5.15 -7.57 3.93
N GLY A 35 -4.12 -8.41 3.75
CA GLY A 35 -3.22 -8.77 4.83
C GLY A 35 -2.57 -7.54 5.50
N ILE A 36 -1.95 -7.75 6.66
CA ILE A 36 -1.31 -6.67 7.44
C ILE A 36 -0.35 -5.85 6.57
N GLU A 37 0.34 -6.47 5.63
CA GLU A 37 1.21 -5.79 4.67
C GLU A 37 0.48 -4.75 3.81
N THR A 38 -0.68 -5.07 3.25
CA THR A 38 -1.49 -4.13 2.45
C THR A 38 -1.99 -2.96 3.29
N VAL A 39 -2.38 -3.21 4.53
CA VAL A 39 -2.79 -2.16 5.47
C VAL A 39 -1.62 -1.23 5.78
N LEU A 40 -0.44 -1.78 6.06
CA LEU A 40 0.78 -1.01 6.32
C LEU A 40 1.22 -0.20 5.09
N GLN A 41 1.15 -0.77 3.89
CA GLN A 41 1.43 -0.04 2.65
C GLN A 41 0.45 1.11 2.44
N ASN A 42 -0.85 0.89 2.64
CA ASN A 42 -1.85 1.96 2.55
C ASN A 42 -1.57 3.10 3.54
N ILE A 43 -1.20 2.79 4.78
CA ILE A 43 -0.81 3.79 5.78
C ILE A 43 0.43 4.56 5.28
N VAL A 44 1.48 3.87 4.83
CA VAL A 44 2.69 4.51 4.31
C VAL A 44 2.37 5.42 3.12
N THR A 45 1.52 4.97 2.19
CA THR A 45 1.07 5.77 1.03
C THR A 45 0.26 6.99 1.45
N LEU A 46 -0.60 6.87 2.47
CA LEU A 46 -1.34 8.01 3.01
C LEU A 46 -0.40 9.02 3.70
N LEU A 47 0.59 8.53 4.46
CA LEU A 47 1.54 9.36 5.22
C LEU A 47 2.64 9.99 4.35
N THR A 48 2.89 9.48 3.15
CA THR A 48 3.87 10.04 2.20
C THR A 48 3.22 10.71 0.98
N GLY A 49 1.91 10.55 0.82
CA GLY A 49 1.13 11.06 -0.29
C GLY A 49 0.76 12.55 -0.19
N ASN A 50 -0.18 12.98 -1.05
CA ASN A 50 -0.60 14.38 -1.14
C ASN A 50 -1.20 14.92 0.17
N VAL A 51 -1.94 14.07 0.90
CA VAL A 51 -2.56 14.45 2.18
C VAL A 51 -1.50 14.90 3.18
N ALA A 52 -0.41 14.14 3.34
CA ALA A 52 0.68 14.49 4.23
C ALA A 52 1.40 15.79 3.81
N LYS A 53 1.57 16.03 2.50
CA LYS A 53 2.13 17.29 1.98
C LYS A 53 1.28 18.50 2.36
N LEU A 54 -0.03 18.39 2.26
CA LEU A 54 -0.95 19.44 2.68
C LEU A 54 -0.85 19.71 4.18
N LEU A 55 -0.85 18.65 5.00
CA LEU A 55 -0.70 18.78 6.45
C LEU A 55 0.64 19.42 6.84
N ALA A 56 1.74 19.00 6.22
CA ALA A 56 3.06 19.57 6.43
C ALA A 56 3.09 21.07 6.07
N THR A 57 2.46 21.45 4.95
CA THR A 57 2.37 22.85 4.52
C THR A 57 1.64 23.71 5.55
N ILE A 58 0.50 23.24 6.06
CA ILE A 58 -0.25 23.94 7.12
C ILE A 58 0.61 24.08 8.39
N ALA A 59 1.30 23.01 8.79
CA ALA A 59 2.17 23.03 9.96
C ALA A 59 3.29 24.07 9.84
N VAL A 60 3.94 24.17 8.66
CA VAL A 60 5.00 25.18 8.40
C VAL A 60 4.44 26.60 8.50
N ILE A 61 3.25 26.85 7.95
CA ILE A 61 2.61 28.17 8.03
C ILE A 61 2.37 28.55 9.49
N ILE A 62 1.80 27.64 10.29
CA ILE A 62 1.53 27.88 11.71
C ILE A 62 2.82 28.16 12.48
N VAL A 63 3.88 27.37 12.24
CA VAL A 63 5.17 27.57 12.91
C VAL A 63 5.80 28.91 12.51
N GLY A 64 5.72 29.30 11.24
CA GLY A 64 6.21 30.60 10.77
C GLY A 64 5.51 31.76 11.46
N ILE A 65 4.18 31.70 11.56
CA ILE A 65 3.37 32.70 12.26
C ILE A 65 3.72 32.74 13.75
N ALA A 66 3.77 31.58 14.41
CA ALA A 66 4.10 31.49 15.84
C ALA A 66 5.52 32.00 16.16
N TRP A 67 6.47 31.79 15.25
CA TRP A 67 7.82 32.33 15.35
C TRP A 67 7.86 33.86 15.19
N MET A 68 7.10 34.42 14.25
CA MET A 68 7.03 35.89 14.05
C MET A 68 6.47 36.63 15.27
N PHE A 69 5.55 36.02 16.01
CA PHE A 69 4.98 36.59 17.23
C PHE A 69 5.79 36.29 18.50
N GLY A 70 6.94 35.61 18.38
CA GLY A 70 7.80 35.29 19.52
C GLY A 70 7.25 34.20 20.45
N TYR A 71 6.19 33.47 20.05
CA TYR A 71 5.68 32.33 20.82
C TYR A 71 6.58 31.09 20.69
N LEU A 72 7.39 31.02 19.64
CA LEU A 72 8.35 29.94 19.40
C LEU A 72 9.75 30.49 19.14
N ASP A 73 10.75 29.84 19.73
CA ASP A 73 12.17 30.12 19.47
C ASP A 73 12.61 29.50 18.13
N LEU A 74 13.65 30.08 17.51
CA LEU A 74 14.23 29.57 16.25
C LEU A 74 14.62 28.09 16.34
N ARG A 75 15.10 27.66 17.51
CA ARG A 75 15.50 26.27 17.75
C ARG A 75 14.29 25.31 17.67
N LYS A 76 13.13 25.72 18.20
CA LYS A 76 11.88 24.95 18.14
C LYS A 76 11.35 24.89 16.71
N ALA A 77 11.38 26.00 16.00
CA ALA A 77 11.00 26.05 14.59
C ALA A 77 11.88 25.14 13.72
N ALA A 78 13.20 25.14 13.95
CA ALA A 78 14.15 24.29 13.25
C ALA A 78 13.86 22.79 13.45
N TYR A 79 13.47 22.36 14.65
CA TYR A 79 13.09 20.96 14.90
C TYR A 79 11.87 20.54 14.08
N VAL A 80 10.88 21.43 13.90
CA VAL A 80 9.70 21.11 13.08
C VAL A 80 10.07 20.95 11.61
N VAL A 81 10.86 21.87 11.06
CA VAL A 81 11.32 21.78 9.66
C VAL A 81 12.14 20.51 9.43
N LEU A 82 13.05 20.18 10.36
CA LEU A 82 13.84 18.95 10.30
C LEU A 82 12.95 17.70 10.37
N GLY A 83 11.95 17.69 11.25
CA GLY A 83 10.98 16.59 11.36
C GLY A 83 10.20 16.36 10.05
N ILE A 84 9.81 17.44 9.36
CA ILE A 84 9.15 17.34 8.05
C ILE A 84 10.10 16.79 6.98
N GLY A 85 11.37 17.20 7.01
CA GLY A 85 12.40 16.63 6.12
C GLY A 85 12.57 15.12 6.32
N ILE A 86 12.57 14.66 7.57
CA ILE A 86 12.62 13.22 7.89
C ILE A 86 11.35 12.51 7.46
N LEU A 87 10.16 13.09 7.69
CA LEU A 87 8.88 12.51 7.30
C LEU A 87 8.86 12.11 5.81
N PHE A 88 9.33 13.00 4.93
CA PHE A 88 9.36 12.74 3.49
C PHE A 88 10.59 11.94 3.03
N GLY A 89 11.71 12.02 3.76
CA GLY A 89 12.93 11.26 3.46
C GLY A 89 12.94 9.83 4.00
N ALA A 90 12.03 9.47 4.91
CA ALA A 90 12.04 8.21 5.64
C ALA A 90 12.08 6.98 4.71
N SER A 91 11.25 6.96 3.65
CA SER A 91 11.20 5.82 2.73
C SER A 91 12.53 5.58 2.00
N GLN A 92 13.22 6.65 1.59
CA GLN A 92 14.54 6.54 0.94
C GLN A 92 15.62 6.06 1.91
N ILE A 93 15.60 6.56 3.15
CA ILE A 93 16.54 6.14 4.19
C ILE A 93 16.39 4.63 4.46
N VAL A 94 15.15 4.18 4.66
CA VAL A 94 14.86 2.76 4.93
C VAL A 94 15.25 1.89 3.74
N SER A 95 14.90 2.27 2.51
CA SER A 95 15.26 1.53 1.29
C SER A 95 16.77 1.41 1.11
N THR A 96 17.53 2.46 1.42
CA THR A 96 18.99 2.45 1.33
C THR A 96 19.62 1.52 2.37
N ILE A 97 19.07 1.45 3.57
CA ILE A 97 19.56 0.60 4.66
C ILE A 97 19.16 -0.87 4.44
N SER A 98 17.98 -1.13 3.86
CA SER A 98 17.48 -2.49 3.62
C SER A 98 18.17 -3.20 2.43
N GLY A 99 19.07 -2.52 1.72
CA GLY A 99 19.89 -3.14 0.69
C GLY A 99 19.53 -2.79 -0.76
N GLY A 100 18.65 -1.81 -1.01
CA GLY A 100 18.35 -1.30 -2.35
C GLY A 100 17.68 -2.29 -3.28
#